data_AF-A0A2K3US81-F1
#
_entry.id   AF-A0A2K3US81-F1
#
_cell.length_a   1.000
_cell.length_b   1.000
_cell.length_c   1.000
_cell.angle_alpha   90.00
_cell.angle_beta   90.00
_cell.angle_gamma   90.00
#
_symmetry.space_group_name_H-M   'P 1'
#
loop_
_entity.id
_entity.type
_entity.pdbx_description
1 polymer ?
#
loop_
_entity_poly.entity_id
_entity_poly.type
_entity_poly.pdbx_seq_one_letter_code
_entity_poly.pdbx_strand_id
1 'polypeptide(L)' 'MKATQALVTVEVRNSRPHRVTWNDRLYPVTALHDEWRAGGRWWLGESARDCFLVDLGPLTAELHQEDASGRWWLARLQD' A
#
# COMPACT_ATOMS: atom_id res chain seq x y z
N MET A 1 -0.30 -1.11 -14.45
CA MET A 1 -0.42 -1.84 -13.18
C MET A 1 -1.63 -2.77 -13.15
N LYS A 2 -1.41 -4.05 -12.82
CA LYS A 2 -2.44 -5.09 -12.62
C LYS A 2 -3.03 -4.97 -11.22
N ALA A 3 -4.33 -5.19 -11.07
CA ALA A 3 -4.98 -5.23 -9.76
C ALA A 3 -4.69 -6.57 -9.07
N THR A 4 -4.35 -6.53 -7.78
CA THR A 4 -3.99 -7.71 -6.97
C THR A 4 -4.88 -7.88 -5.76
N GLN A 5 -5.16 -6.79 -5.03
CA GLN A 5 -5.89 -6.79 -3.76
C GLN A 5 -5.40 -7.88 -2.77
N ALA A 6 -4.08 -7.98 -2.60
CA ALA A 6 -3.47 -8.96 -1.70
C ALA A 6 -3.19 -8.33 -0.32
N LEU A 7 -3.45 -9.07 0.76
CA LEU A 7 -3.04 -8.64 2.10
C LEU A 7 -1.50 -8.71 2.19
N VAL A 8 -0.90 -7.68 2.76
CA VAL A 8 0.56 -7.59 2.94
C VAL A 8 0.90 -7.08 4.34
N THR A 9 2.11 -7.36 4.78
CA THR A 9 2.67 -6.73 5.99
C THR A 9 3.58 -5.60 5.55
N VAL A 10 3.39 -4.42 6.14
CA VAL A 10 4.22 -3.24 5.86
C VAL A 10 4.90 -2.79 7.13
N GLU A 11 6.23 -2.69 7.09
CA GLU A 11 6.99 -1.99 8.12
C GLU A 11 6.99 -0.50 7.78
N VAL A 12 6.55 0.31 8.74
CA VAL A 12 6.39 1.76 8.57
C VAL A 12 7.49 2.49 9.33
N ARG A 13 8.06 3.54 8.73
CA ARG A 13 9.02 4.46 9.37
C ARG A 13 8.62 5.89 9.05
N ASN A 14 8.51 6.74 10.08
CA ASN A 14 8.06 8.13 9.94
C ASN A 14 6.74 8.24 9.14
N SER A 15 5.77 7.38 9.45
CA SER A 15 4.47 7.29 8.77
C SER A 15 4.52 6.89 7.29
N ARG A 16 5.67 6.41 6.78
CA ARG A 16 5.82 5.98 5.39
C ARG A 16 6.22 4.51 5.28
N PRO A 17 5.78 3.80 4.23
CA PRO A 17 6.23 2.43 3.96
C PRO A 17 7.76 2.37 3.83
N HIS A 18 8.39 1.46 4.56
CA HIS A 18 9.82 1.21 4.49
C HIS A 18 10.14 -0.17 3.91
N ARG A 19 9.34 -1.19 4.27
CA ARG A 19 9.46 -2.55 3.74
C ARG A 19 8.08 -3.17 3.58
N VAL A 20 7.94 -4.02 2.57
CA VAL A 20 6.71 -4.77 2.28
C VAL A 20 7.04 -6.26 2.25
N THR A 21 6.31 -7.05 3.03
CA THR A 21 6.36 -8.51 2.95
C THR A 21 5.16 -9.00 2.15
N TRP A 22 5.43 -9.65 1.03
CA TRP A 22 4.42 -10.19 0.11
C TRP A 22 4.88 -11.56 -0.42
N ASN A 23 3.99 -12.56 -0.36
CA ASN A 23 4.29 -13.96 -0.71
C ASN A 23 5.57 -14.49 -0.03
N ASP A 24 5.67 -14.32 1.29
CA ASP A 24 6.83 -14.71 2.13
C ASP A 24 8.18 -14.10 1.71
N ARG A 25 8.15 -13.08 0.85
CA ARG A 25 9.33 -12.35 0.41
C ARG A 25 9.29 -10.90 0.87
N LEU A 26 10.43 -10.43 1.35
CA LEU A 26 10.62 -9.07 1.80
C LEU A 26 11.12 -8.19 0.65
N TYR A 27 10.47 -7.05 0.45
CA TYR A 27 10.83 -6.04 -0.54
C TYR A 27 11.11 -4.70 0.16
N PRO A 28 12.32 -4.14 0.04
CA PRO A 28 12.59 -2.79 0.52
C PRO A 28 11.89 -1.76 -0.36
N VAL A 29 11.34 -0.70 0.24
CA VAL A 29 10.86 0.46 -0.51
C VAL A 29 12.06 1.28 -0.95
N THR A 30 12.27 1.37 -2.27
CA THR A 30 13.40 2.08 -2.89
C THR A 30 13.06 3.51 -3.28
N ALA A 31 11.78 3.79 -3.57
CA ALA A 31 11.27 5.13 -3.84
C ALA A 31 9.81 5.25 -3.36
N LEU A 32 9.43 6.46 -2.93
CA LEU A 32 8.05 6.87 -2.72
C LEU A 32 7.74 7.95 -3.76
N HIS A 33 6.84 7.63 -4.68
CA HIS A 33 6.45 8.53 -5.77
C HIS A 33 5.32 9.46 -5.36
N ASP A 34 4.33 8.92 -4.65
CA ASP A 34 3.15 9.67 -4.23
C ASP A 34 2.53 9.10 -2.96
N GLU A 35 1.84 9.97 -2.23
CA GLU A 35 1.13 9.70 -0.97
C GLU A 35 -0.16 10.52 -0.98
N TRP A 36 -1.31 9.85 -0.94
CA TRP A 36 -2.60 10.51 -0.95
C TRP A 36 -3.60 9.80 -0.05
N ARG A 37 -4.61 10.54 0.38
CA ARG A 37 -5.70 9.99 1.19
C ARG A 37 -6.94 9.83 0.34
N ALA A 38 -7.40 8.60 0.21
CA ALA A 38 -8.68 8.31 -0.43
C ALA A 38 -9.76 8.29 0.64
N GLY A 39 -10.61 9.32 0.66
CA GLY A 39 -11.89 9.26 1.35
C GLY A 39 -12.72 8.19 0.68
N GLY A 40 -12.98 7.07 1.36
CA GLY A 40 -13.94 6.07 0.88
C GLY A 40 -15.29 6.72 0.60
N ARG A 41 -16.20 5.99 -0.06
CA ARG A 41 -17.61 6.41 -0.14
C ARG A 41 -18.19 6.34 1.28
N TRP A 42 -17.92 7.33 2.11
CA TRP A 42 -18.26 7.36 3.54
C TRP A 42 -19.78 7.34 3.73
N TRP A 43 -20.53 7.88 2.78
CA TRP A 43 -21.99 7.77 2.70
C TRP A 43 -22.50 6.34 2.41
N LEU A 44 -21.62 5.42 1.98
CA LEU A 44 -21.86 3.99 1.81
C LEU A 44 -21.13 3.14 2.87
N GLY A 45 -20.56 3.78 3.91
CA GLY A 45 -19.83 3.08 4.98
C GLY A 45 -18.44 2.58 4.60
N GLU A 46 -17.89 2.98 3.45
CA GLU A 46 -16.49 2.68 3.13
C GLU A 46 -15.55 3.53 3.97
N SER A 47 -14.61 2.86 4.64
CA SER A 47 -13.56 3.54 5.41
C SER A 47 -12.60 4.28 4.49
N ALA A 48 -12.06 5.40 4.98
CA ALA A 48 -10.95 6.05 4.32
C ALA A 48 -9.68 5.19 4.42
N ARG A 49 -8.74 5.49 3.52
CA ARG A 49 -7.47 4.79 3.42
C ARG A 49 -6.37 5.74 3.00
N ASP A 50 -5.19 5.52 3.54
CA ASP A 50 -3.97 6.15 3.08
C ASP A 50 -3.38 5.30 1.96
N CYS A 51 -3.00 5.95 0.87
CA CYS A 51 -2.53 5.31 -0.35
C CYS A 51 -1.11 5.78 -0.66
N PHE A 52 -0.27 4.84 -1.08
CA PHE A 52 1.13 5.08 -1.38
C PHE A 52 1.49 4.45 -2.72
N LEU A 53 2.16 5.20 -3.59
CA LEU A 53 2.78 4.67 -4.80
C LEU A 53 4.28 4.57 -4.59
N VAL A 54 4.81 3.35 -4.61
CA VAL A 54 6.20 3.06 -4.24
C VAL A 54 6.89 2.16 -5.24
N ASP A 55 8.22 2.25 -5.29
CA ASP A 55 9.04 1.22 -5.91
C ASP A 55 9.55 0.23 -4.87
N LEU A 56 9.56 -1.03 -5.25
CA LEU A 56 10.03 -2.21 -4.50
C LEU A 56 11.19 -2.88 -5.26
N GLY A 57 12.17 -2.09 -5.69
CA GLY A 57 13.21 -2.52 -6.64
C GLY A 57 12.71 -2.46 -8.09
N PRO A 58 12.60 -3.60 -8.81
CA PRO A 58 12.11 -3.59 -10.19
C PRO A 58 10.58 -3.48 -10.30
N LEU A 59 9.86 -3.47 -9.18
CA LEU A 59 8.40 -3.44 -9.16
C LEU A 59 7.90 -2.07 -8.71
N THR A 60 6.82 -1.58 -9.32
CA THR A 60 6.06 -0.44 -8.80
C THR A 60 4.74 -0.94 -8.21
N ALA A 61 4.46 -0.54 -6.97
CA ALA A 61 3.34 -1.01 -6.17
C ALA A 61 2.47 0.15 -5.67
N GLU A 62 1.16 -0.06 -5.70
CA GLU A 62 0.19 0.78 -5.02
C GLU A 62 -0.25 0.07 -3.72
N LEU A 63 0.03 0.69 -2.58
CA LEU A 63 -0.28 0.19 -1.25
C LEU A 63 -1.41 0.99 -0.62
N HIS A 64 -2.37 0.32 -0.01
CA HIS A 64 -3.44 0.98 0.76
C HIS A 64 -3.35 0.55 2.22
N GLN A 65 -3.40 1.50 3.14
CA GLN A 65 -3.63 1.28 4.56
C GLN A 65 -5.07 1.67 4.89
N GLU A 66 -5.89 0.72 5.32
CA GLU A 66 -7.24 1.00 5.80
C GLU A 66 -7.20 1.63 7.19
N ASP A 67 -7.89 2.75 7.40
CA ASP A 67 -7.87 3.42 8.72
C ASP A 67 -8.52 2.59 9.82
N ALA A 68 -9.67 1.98 9.52
CA ALA A 68 -10.50 1.32 10.53
C ALA A 68 -9.82 0.07 11.10
N SER A 69 -9.04 -0.63 10.26
CA SER A 69 -8.43 -1.92 10.59
C SER A 69 -6.91 -1.84 10.73
N GLY A 70 -6.29 -0.78 10.22
CA GLY A 70 -4.83 -0.66 10.06
C GLY A 70 -4.24 -1.65 9.05
N ARG A 71 -5.06 -2.41 8.32
CA ARG A 71 -4.60 -3.44 7.39
C ARG A 71 -3.99 -2.82 6.16
N TRP A 72 -2.96 -3.49 5.65
CA TRP A 72 -2.26 -3.11 4.45
C TRP A 72 -2.61 -4.03 3.28
N TRP A 73 -2.87 -3.42 2.14
CA TRP A 73 -3.21 -4.10 0.91
C TRP A 73 -2.27 -3.69 -0.22
N LEU A 74 -1.75 -4.66 -0.95
CA LEU A 74 -1.16 -4.47 -2.26
C LEU A 74 -2.29 -4.36 -3.29
N ALA A 75 -2.73 -3.13 -3.54
CA ALA A 75 -3.86 -2.84 -4.42
C ALA A 75 -3.51 -3.15 -5.88
N ARG A 76 -2.35 -2.67 -6.34
CA ARG A 76 -1.87 -2.87 -7.72
C ARG A 76 -0.37 -3.10 -7.75
N LEU A 77 0.08 -3.81 -8.78
CA LEU A 77 1.50 -4.09 -9.04
C LEU A 77 1.84 -3.98 -10.53
N GLN A 78 3.05 -3.56 -10.83
CA GLN A 78 3.66 -3.57 -12.15
C GLN A 78 5.15 -3.91 -12.05
N ASP A 79 5.66 -4.58 -13.07
CA ASP A 79 7.06 -4.92 -13.31
C ASP A 79 7.69 -4.06 -14.43
#